data_AF-A0A061QNK3-F1
#
_entry.id   AF-A0A061QNK3-F1
#
_cell.length_a   1.000
_cell.length_b   1.000
_cell.length_c   1.000
_cell.angle_alpha   90.00
_cell.angle_beta   90.00
_cell.angle_gamma   90.00
#
_symmetry.space_group_name_H-M   'P 1'
#
loop_
_entity.id
_entity.type
_entity.pdbx_description
1 polymer ?
#
loop_
_entity_poly.entity_id
_entity_poly.type
_entity_poly.pdbx_seq_one_letter_code
_entity_poly.pdbx_strand_id
1 'polypeptide(L)'
;MRPLERIAEATEGFSGSDLMELCKQAACRPLHEFISSMSEGKKDAPEAPRPLTVHDLEASIATSRPSRFNAQKYYMEAEAASHQTGLSPMHAIAPAEQPAGSGEAVTQLLSLMKFLAQMQHQAPANGNGTPNGDI
;
A
#
# COMPACT_ATOMS: atom_id res chain seq x y z
N MET A 1 22.94 -25.29 -3.73
CA MET A 1 22.24 -23.99 -3.83
C MET A 1 21.71 -23.65 -2.45
N ARG A 2 22.09 -22.49 -1.90
CA ARG A 2 21.63 -22.05 -0.57
C ARG A 2 20.17 -21.59 -0.65
N PRO A 3 19.37 -21.70 0.42
CA PRO A 3 17.93 -21.42 0.34
C PRO A 3 17.59 -19.99 -0.10
N LEU A 4 18.40 -19.00 0.30
CA LEU A 4 18.22 -17.61 -0.14
C LEU A 4 18.54 -17.37 -1.62
N GLU A 5 19.41 -18.18 -2.23
CA GLU A 5 19.72 -18.09 -3.67
C GLU A 5 18.49 -18.46 -4.49
N ARG A 6 17.73 -19.48 -4.06
CA ARG A 6 16.48 -19.88 -4.72
C ARG A 6 15.43 -18.78 -4.66
N ILE A 7 15.31 -18.11 -3.50
CA ILE A 7 14.40 -16.99 -3.34
C ILE A 7 14.81 -15.83 -4.23
N ALA A 8 16.11 -15.50 -4.26
CA ALA A 8 16.62 -14.44 -5.13
C ALA A 8 16.25 -14.68 -6.59
N GLU A 9 16.53 -15.88 -7.13
CA GLU A 9 16.15 -16.25 -8.49
C GLU A 9 14.64 -16.19 -8.75
N ALA A 10 13.83 -16.66 -7.79
CA ALA A 10 12.37 -16.64 -7.91
C ALA A 10 11.76 -15.22 -7.82
N THR A 11 12.51 -14.24 -7.33
CA THR A 11 12.07 -12.85 -7.16
C THR A 11 12.66 -11.89 -8.20
N GLU A 12 13.14 -12.42 -9.33
CA GLU A 12 13.73 -11.60 -10.39
C GLU A 12 12.77 -10.49 -10.88
N GLY A 13 13.23 -9.25 -10.77
CA GLY A 13 12.53 -8.00 -11.06
C GLY A 13 11.34 -7.67 -10.15
N PHE A 14 11.30 -8.22 -8.94
CA PHE A 14 10.60 -7.60 -7.83
C PHE A 14 11.33 -6.30 -7.45
N SER A 15 10.58 -5.24 -7.16
CA SER A 15 11.12 -4.03 -6.54
C SER A 15 11.36 -4.22 -5.03
N GLY A 16 12.07 -3.30 -4.39
CA GLY A 16 12.25 -3.33 -2.93
C GLY A 16 10.92 -3.29 -2.16
N SER A 17 9.91 -2.59 -2.67
CA SER A 17 8.56 -2.60 -2.10
C SER A 17 7.84 -3.92 -2.29
N ASP A 18 8.02 -4.58 -3.44
CA ASP A 18 7.46 -5.93 -3.66
C ASP A 18 8.07 -6.94 -2.69
N LEU A 19 9.39 -6.89 -2.48
CA LEU A 19 10.10 -7.74 -1.52
C LEU A 19 9.66 -7.48 -0.08
N MET A 20 9.48 -6.20 0.29
CA MET A 20 8.98 -5.85 1.61
C MET A 20 7.58 -6.43 1.86
N GLU A 21 6.69 -6.32 0.88
CA GLU A 21 5.31 -6.83 1.01
C GLU A 21 5.28 -8.37 1.05
N LEU A 22 6.07 -9.02 0.21
CA LEU A 22 6.27 -10.47 0.22
C LEU A 22 6.74 -10.96 1.61
N CYS A 23 7.73 -10.29 2.21
CA CYS A 23 8.22 -10.65 3.54
C CYS A 23 7.14 -10.49 4.63
N LYS A 24 6.32 -9.43 4.56
CA LYS A 24 5.19 -9.26 5.49
C LYS A 24 4.19 -10.40 5.37
N GLN A 25 3.80 -10.73 4.13
CA GLN A 25 2.86 -11.82 3.87
C GLN A 25 3.39 -13.18 4.34
N ALA A 26 4.67 -13.46 4.13
CA ALA A 26 5.31 -14.67 4.62
C ALA A 26 5.30 -14.74 6.16
N ALA A 27 5.60 -13.63 6.85
CA ALA A 27 5.58 -13.54 8.31
C ALA A 27 4.17 -13.71 8.93
N CYS A 28 3.12 -13.38 8.18
CA CYS A 28 1.74 -13.57 8.63
C CYS A 28 1.39 -15.05 8.83
N ARG A 29 2.05 -15.99 8.14
CA ARG A 29 1.76 -17.43 8.25
C ARG A 29 2.06 -17.99 9.65
N PRO A 30 3.30 -17.93 10.18
CA PRO A 30 3.59 -18.31 11.57
C PRO A 30 2.71 -17.60 12.59
N LEU A 31 2.42 -16.31 12.37
CA LEU A 31 1.60 -15.51 13.28
C LEU A 31 0.14 -16.01 13.31
N HIS A 32 -0.43 -16.32 12.16
CA HIS A 32 -1.79 -16.82 12.06
C HIS A 32 -1.94 -18.21 12.68
N GLU A 33 -0.96 -19.09 12.46
CA GLU A 33 -0.90 -20.42 13.10
C GLU A 33 -0.85 -20.31 14.63
N PHE A 34 -0.03 -19.39 15.14
CA PHE A 34 0.08 -19.10 16.57
C PHE A 34 -1.24 -18.63 17.17
N ILE A 35 -1.87 -17.61 16.57
CA ILE A 35 -3.17 -17.09 17.03
C ILE A 35 -4.26 -18.17 16.99
N SER A 36 -4.27 -18.99 15.93
CA SER A 36 -5.22 -20.09 15.79
C SER A 36 -5.04 -21.13 16.90
N SER A 37 -3.79 -21.46 17.26
CA SER A 37 -3.50 -22.41 18.33
C SER A 37 -3.98 -21.95 19.71
N MET A 38 -4.02 -20.64 19.97
CA MET A 38 -4.56 -20.07 21.21
C MET A 38 -6.08 -20.20 21.28
N SER A 39 -6.76 -19.98 20.15
CA SER A 39 -8.23 -20.08 20.07
C SER A 39 -8.73 -21.51 20.28
N GLU A 40 -7.91 -22.52 19.98
CA GLU A 40 -8.27 -23.94 20.11
C GLU A 40 -8.16 -24.46 21.56
N GLY A 41 -7.76 -23.63 22.54
CA GLY A 41 -7.69 -24.01 23.95
C GLY A 41 -6.71 -25.17 24.25
N LYS A 42 -5.74 -25.39 23.35
CA LYS A 42 -4.71 -26.42 23.51
C LYS A 42 -3.87 -26.10 24.75
N LYS A 43 -3.78 -27.07 25.67
CA LYS A 43 -2.95 -26.96 26.89
C LYS A 43 -1.46 -26.77 26.57
N ASP A 44 -1.04 -27.21 25.38
CA ASP A 44 0.32 -27.13 24.88
C ASP A 44 0.48 -26.05 23.81
N ALA A 45 -0.29 -24.95 23.90
CA ALA A 45 -0.14 -23.84 22.97
C ALA A 45 1.30 -23.27 23.06
N PRO A 46 1.97 -23.01 21.93
CA PRO A 46 3.30 -22.43 21.92
C PRO A 46 3.30 -21.04 22.57
N GLU A 47 4.42 -20.64 23.17
CA GLU A 47 4.60 -19.34 23.83
C GLU A 47 4.85 -18.20 22.81
N ALA A 48 5.38 -18.54 21.64
CA ALA A 48 5.64 -17.60 20.55
C ALA A 48 5.37 -18.22 19.16
N PRO A 49 5.17 -17.41 18.12
CA PRO A 49 5.12 -17.91 16.75
C PRO A 49 6.38 -18.68 16.37
N ARG A 50 6.22 -19.71 15.53
CA ARG A 50 7.37 -20.44 14.98
C ARG A 50 8.26 -19.51 14.14
N PRO A 51 9.56 -19.81 13.97
CA PRO A 51 10.43 -19.06 13.07
C PRO A 51 9.88 -19.04 11.64
N LEU A 52 10.13 -17.94 10.93
CA LEU A 52 9.86 -17.82 9.51
C LEU A 52 10.73 -18.81 8.73
N THR A 53 10.13 -19.55 7.81
CA THR A 53 10.81 -20.55 6.98
C THR A 53 10.84 -20.13 5.52
N VAL A 54 11.71 -20.78 4.74
CA VAL A 54 11.78 -20.61 3.29
C VAL A 54 10.46 -20.99 2.62
N HIS A 55 9.74 -21.98 3.18
CA HIS A 55 8.44 -22.39 2.66
C HIS A 55 7.39 -21.28 2.76
N ASP A 56 7.43 -20.46 3.82
CA ASP A 56 6.54 -19.31 3.97
C ASP A 56 6.78 -18.26 2.88
N LEU A 57 8.05 -18.04 2.54
CA LEU A 57 8.46 -17.16 1.44
C LEU A 57 8.03 -17.72 0.09
N GLU A 58 8.29 -19.00 -0.19
CA GLU A 58 7.87 -19.68 -1.42
C GLU A 58 6.35 -19.59 -1.63
N ALA A 59 5.60 -19.79 -0.57
CA ALA A 59 4.15 -19.75 -0.61
C ALA A 59 3.59 -18.31 -0.74
N SER A 60 4.34 -17.28 -0.34
CA SER A 60 4.01 -15.88 -0.62
C SER A 60 4.40 -15.49 -2.05
N ILE A 61 5.52 -15.96 -2.58
CA ILE A 61 5.94 -15.75 -3.97
C ILE A 61 4.87 -16.29 -4.93
N ALA A 62 4.34 -17.48 -4.66
CA ALA A 62 3.32 -18.13 -5.50
C ALA A 62 2.05 -17.28 -5.71
N THR A 63 1.74 -16.38 -4.78
CA THR A 63 0.57 -15.49 -4.84
C THR A 63 0.92 -14.04 -5.12
N SER A 64 2.22 -13.71 -5.18
CA SER A 64 2.71 -12.35 -5.35
C SER A 64 2.88 -11.99 -6.82
N ARG A 65 2.62 -10.73 -7.15
CA ARG A 65 2.77 -10.21 -8.51
C ARG A 65 3.67 -8.98 -8.50
N PRO A 66 4.78 -8.94 -9.26
CA PRO A 66 5.68 -7.80 -9.27
C PRO A 66 4.97 -6.52 -9.71
N SER A 67 5.25 -5.41 -9.01
CA SER A 67 4.76 -4.08 -9.37
C SER A 67 5.08 -3.68 -10.82
N ARG A 68 6.25 -4.08 -11.36
CA ARG A 68 6.65 -3.79 -12.75
C ARG A 68 5.65 -4.33 -13.78
N PHE A 69 5.06 -5.50 -13.51
CA PHE A 69 4.07 -6.07 -14.43
C PHE A 69 2.80 -5.23 -14.40
N ASN A 70 2.37 -4.76 -13.22
CA ASN A 70 1.19 -3.90 -13.12
C ASN A 70 1.39 -2.60 -13.91
N ALA A 71 2.57 -1.97 -13.79
CA ALA A 71 2.93 -0.80 -14.59
C ALA A 71 2.87 -1.08 -16.11
N GLN A 72 3.46 -2.20 -16.54
CA GLN A 72 3.43 -2.61 -17.95
C GLN A 72 2.01 -2.87 -18.46
N LYS A 73 1.13 -3.46 -17.62
CA LYS A 73 -0.27 -3.69 -17.96
C LYS A 73 -0.99 -2.37 -18.27
N TYR A 74 -0.81 -1.35 -17.43
CA TYR A 74 -1.42 -0.03 -17.67
C TYR A 74 -0.95 0.60 -18.98
N TYR A 75 0.34 0.43 -19.31
CA TYR A 75 0.87 0.93 -20.57
C TYR A 75 0.24 0.23 -21.78
N MET A 76 0.16 -1.09 -21.75
CA MET A 76 -0.48 -1.88 -22.82
C MET A 76 -1.98 -1.60 -22.96
N GLU A 77 -2.68 -1.43 -21.83
CA GLU A 77 -4.11 -1.07 -21.83
C GLU A 77 -4.33 0.33 -22.41
N ALA A 78 -3.44 1.29 -22.12
CA ALA A 78 -3.48 2.63 -22.70
C ALA A 78 -3.20 2.61 -24.22
N GLU A 79 -2.24 1.82 -24.68
CA GLU A 79 -1.98 1.62 -26.11
C GLU A 79 -3.17 0.96 -26.81
N ALA A 80 -3.79 -0.08 -26.24
CA ALA A 80 -4.95 -0.73 -26.82
C ALA A 80 -6.17 0.22 -26.94
N ALA A 81 -6.34 1.12 -25.98
CA ALA A 81 -7.39 2.15 -26.02
C ALA A 81 -7.11 3.24 -27.08
N SER A 82 -5.84 3.59 -27.31
CA SER A 82 -5.44 4.56 -28.34
C SER A 82 -5.79 4.12 -29.77
N HIS A 83 -5.67 2.82 -30.06
CA HIS A 83 -6.00 2.24 -31.37
C HIS A 83 -7.51 2.27 -31.69
N GLN A 84 -8.38 2.34 -30.67
CA GLN A 84 -9.83 2.42 -30.85
C GLN A 84 -10.33 3.86 -30.96
N THR A 85 -9.59 4.82 -30.40
CA THR A 85 -10.01 6.24 -30.31
C THR A 85 -9.34 7.13 -31.35
N GLY A 86 -8.32 6.64 -32.06
CA GLY A 86 -7.56 7.43 -33.06
C GLY A 86 -6.68 8.52 -32.46
N LEU A 87 -6.63 8.63 -31.13
CA LEU A 87 -5.75 9.52 -30.39
C LEU A 87 -4.42 8.81 -30.18
N SER A 88 -3.33 9.33 -30.73
CA SER A 88 -2.00 8.75 -30.50
C SER A 88 -1.66 8.75 -29.01
N PRO A 89 -1.05 7.68 -28.46
CA PRO A 89 -0.44 7.74 -27.13
C PRO A 89 0.55 8.91 -27.13
N MET A 90 0.48 9.79 -26.12
CA MET A 90 1.54 10.79 -25.94
C MET A 90 2.89 10.06 -25.94
N HIS A 91 3.80 10.51 -26.81
CA HIS A 91 5.11 9.95 -27.09
C HIS A 91 5.74 9.20 -25.90
N ALA A 92 6.12 7.95 -26.16
CA ALA A 92 6.85 7.10 -25.24
C ALA A 92 8.11 7.82 -24.71
N ILE A 93 8.14 8.06 -23.40
CA ILE A 93 9.39 8.32 -22.69
C ILE A 93 10.09 6.96 -22.55
N ALA A 94 11.32 6.88 -23.06
CA ALA A 94 12.20 5.70 -22.98
C ALA A 94 12.28 5.14 -21.53
N PRO A 95 12.59 3.84 -21.35
CA PRO A 95 12.71 3.29 -20.01
C PRO A 95 13.93 3.90 -19.30
N ALA A 96 13.70 4.35 -18.07
CA ALA A 96 14.65 4.90 -17.09
C ALA A 96 14.98 6.41 -17.19
N GLU A 97 14.03 7.24 -16.79
CA GLU A 97 14.18 8.05 -15.56
C GLU A 97 12.80 8.17 -14.91
N GLN A 98 12.72 8.00 -13.59
CA GLN A 98 11.47 8.19 -12.86
C GLN A 98 11.08 9.68 -12.91
N PRO A 99 9.92 10.07 -13.46
CA PRO A 99 9.37 11.38 -13.14
C PRO A 99 8.76 11.28 -11.73
N ALA A 100 9.22 12.17 -10.85
CA ALA A 100 8.77 12.30 -9.48
C ALA A 100 7.23 12.33 -9.37
N GLY A 101 6.63 11.18 -9.05
CA GLY A 101 5.20 11.01 -8.79
C GLY A 101 4.78 11.49 -7.40
N SER A 102 5.23 12.67 -6.97
CA SER A 102 4.85 13.26 -5.67
C SER A 102 3.85 14.41 -5.80
N GLY A 103 3.61 14.94 -6.99
CA GLY A 103 2.82 16.17 -7.20
C GLY A 103 1.33 16.02 -6.86
N GLU A 104 0.65 14.98 -7.36
CA GLU A 104 -0.81 14.86 -7.19
C GLU A 104 -1.22 14.52 -5.77
N ALA A 105 -0.53 13.57 -5.12
CA ALA A 105 -0.82 13.21 -3.73
C ALA A 105 -0.58 14.39 -2.77
N VAL A 106 0.48 15.16 -3.00
CA VAL A 106 0.78 16.37 -2.21
C VAL A 106 -0.25 17.47 -2.48
N THR A 107 -0.71 17.62 -3.73
CA THR A 107 -1.75 18.59 -4.09
C THR A 107 -3.10 18.23 -3.46
N GLN A 108 -3.47 16.94 -3.44
CA GLN A 108 -4.68 16.46 -2.78
C GLN A 108 -4.62 16.66 -1.26
N LEU A 109 -3.48 16.37 -0.63
CA LEU A 109 -3.29 16.60 0.81
C LEU A 109 -3.35 18.09 1.16
N LEU A 110 -2.71 18.96 0.36
CA LEU A 110 -2.79 20.42 0.51
C LEU A 110 -4.22 20.94 0.35
N SER A 111 -4.99 20.38 -0.59
CA SER A 111 -6.40 20.75 -0.79
C SER A 111 -7.25 20.34 0.41
N LEU A 112 -7.03 19.16 0.97
CA LEU A 112 -7.72 18.68 2.18
C LEU A 112 -7.38 19.54 3.40
N MET A 113 -6.10 19.90 3.60
CA MET A 113 -5.68 20.75 4.72
C MET A 113 -6.28 22.16 4.63
N LYS A 114 -6.38 22.74 3.42
CA LYS A 114 -7.04 24.04 3.21
C LYS A 114 -8.53 24.00 3.51
N PHE A 115 -9.22 22.92 3.10
CA PHE A 115 -10.64 22.73 3.40
C PHE A 115 -10.90 22.62 4.91
N LEU A 116 -10.08 21.86 5.64
CA LEU A 116 -10.20 21.71 7.09
C LEU A 116 -9.95 23.03 7.84
N ALA A 117 -9.00 23.85 7.37
CA ALA A 117 -8.76 25.18 7.94
C ALA A 117 -9.94 26.14 7.73
N GLN A 118 -10.61 26.10 6.56
CA GLN A 118 -11.80 26.91 6.31
C GLN A 118 -12.98 26.54 7.22
N MET A 119 -13.13 25.26 7.56
CA MET A 119 -14.16 24.78 8.46
C MET A 119 -14.00 25.29 9.91
N GLN A 120 -12.78 25.64 10.34
CA GLN A 120 -12.54 26.13 11.71
C GLN A 120 -12.86 27.63 11.90
N HIS A 121 -13.02 28.39 10.82
CA HIS A 121 -13.28 29.84 10.89
C HIS A 121 -14.78 30.22 10.86
N GLN A 122 -15.70 29.27 10.68
CA GLN A 122 -17.14 29.50 10.86
C GLN A 122 -17.57 29.08 12.28
N ALA A 123 -17.20 29.88 13.28
CA ALA A 123 -17.90 29.86 14.57
C ALA A 123 -19.03 30.92 14.53
N PRO A 124 -20.25 30.60 15.00
CA PRO A 124 -21.36 31.56 14.97
C PRO A 124 -21.10 32.72 15.93
N ALA A 125 -21.12 33.94 15.40
CA ALA A 125 -21.16 35.17 16.19
C ALA A 125 -22.54 35.31 16.85
N ASN A 126 -22.73 34.68 18.01
CA ASN A 126 -23.85 35.02 18.88
C ASN A 126 -23.43 36.15 19.81
N GLY A 127 -23.64 37.38 19.34
CA GLY A 127 -23.73 38.53 20.22
C GLY A 127 -25.04 38.45 20.99
N ASN A 128 -24.96 38.44 22.32
CA ASN A 128 -26.09 38.86 23.13
C ASN A 128 -25.61 39.93 24.11
N GLY A 129 -25.98 41.17 23.82
CA GLY A 129 -25.84 42.31 24.70
C GLY A 129 -27.08 42.46 25.57
N THR A 130 -26.84 42.43 26.89
CA THR A 130 -27.42 43.27 27.96
C THR A 130 -28.93 43.19 28.27
N PRO A 131 -29.45 43.82 29.36
CA PRO A 131 -28.88 44.09 30.69
C PRO A 131 -29.85 43.75 31.88
N ASN A 132 -29.31 43.87 33.11
CA ASN A 132 -29.96 44.32 34.36
C ASN A 132 -31.13 43.55 35.01
N GLY A 133 -31.08 43.48 36.34
CA GLY A 133 -32.27 43.39 37.19
C GLY A 133 -32.05 42.63 38.51
N ASP A 134 -31.66 43.37 39.54
CA ASP A 134 -32.15 43.30 40.93
C ASP A 134 -32.20 41.94 41.68
N ILE A 135 -31.40 41.84 42.76
CA ILE A 135 -31.79 41.84 44.19
C ILE A 135 -30.57 41.49 45.05
#